data_AF-A0A8S3VYP2-F1
#
_entry.id   AF-A0A8S3VYP2-F1
#
_cell.length_a   1.000
_cell.length_b   1.000
_cell.length_c   1.000
_cell.angle_alpha   90.00
_cell.angle_beta   90.00
_cell.angle_gamma   90.00
#
_symmetry.space_group_name_H-M   'P 1'
#
loop_
_entity.id
_entity.type
_entity.pdbx_description
1 polymer ?
#
loop_
_entity_poly.entity_id
_entity_poly.type
_entity_poly.pdbx_seq_one_letter_code
_entity_poly.pdbx_strand_id
1 'polypeptide(L)'
;MSKCDNCGKSITKTSPRFECNNCGKIVHANQLCTGLSSKQLSALHNAENLEWICEDCRKESPHRKSFIVPENDGDDDGRDGKEGVIQVVLQQEEQVDQWICAARTETIALEDITPNAPNPEVAKRTVLLRRALIKANKTLLWKSKQTLKETYKYIWFQGGKVLARKFDNDKPVMIRSSCDIDKLSTQKYR
;
A
#
# COMPACT_ATOMS: atom_id res chain seq x y z
N MET A 1 28.61 -29.25 12.88
CA MET A 1 28.66 -27.81 12.57
C MET A 1 27.71 -27.56 11.42
N SER A 2 26.73 -26.69 11.59
CA SER A 2 25.80 -26.35 10.51
C SER A 2 26.52 -25.53 9.44
N LYS A 3 26.24 -25.80 8.17
CA LYS A 3 26.73 -25.02 7.03
C LYS A 3 25.63 -24.07 6.58
N CYS A 4 26.02 -22.91 6.06
CA CYS A 4 25.09 -21.98 5.43
C CYS A 4 24.62 -22.54 4.10
N ASP A 5 23.31 -22.67 3.92
CA ASP A 5 22.70 -23.21 2.69
C ASP A 5 22.89 -22.29 1.47
N ASN A 6 23.24 -21.02 1.68
CA ASN A 6 23.47 -20.08 0.57
C ASN A 6 24.95 -20.04 0.11
N CYS A 7 25.91 -19.97 1.04
CA CYS A 7 27.34 -19.82 0.69
C CYS A 7 28.21 -21.05 0.97
N GLY A 8 27.64 -22.12 1.55
CA GLY A 8 28.34 -23.38 1.86
C GLY A 8 29.37 -23.30 2.99
N LYS A 9 29.64 -22.12 3.54
CA LYS A 9 30.61 -21.90 4.64
C LYS A 9 30.01 -22.34 5.99
N SER A 10 30.88 -22.75 6.90
CA SER A 10 30.50 -23.17 8.26
C SER A 10 29.98 -21.99 9.09
N ILE A 11 28.85 -22.18 9.76
CA ILE A 11 28.28 -21.21 10.70
C ILE A 11 29.02 -21.34 12.04
N THR A 12 29.59 -20.24 12.52
CA THR A 12 30.31 -20.19 13.81
C THR A 12 29.40 -19.71 14.93
N LYS A 13 29.73 -20.02 16.20
CA LYS A 13 28.98 -19.50 17.36
C LYS A 13 28.95 -17.96 17.44
N THR A 14 29.93 -17.31 16.82
CA THR A 14 30.08 -15.84 16.78
C THR A 14 29.30 -15.19 15.64
N SER A 15 28.79 -15.96 14.68
CA SER A 15 28.00 -15.42 13.56
C SER A 15 26.51 -15.73 13.77
N PRO A 16 25.64 -14.71 13.92
CA PRO A 16 24.21 -14.95 14.04
C PRO A 16 23.70 -15.69 12.79
N ARG A 17 22.72 -16.57 12.99
CA ARG A 17 22.11 -17.38 11.93
C ARG A 17 20.61 -17.12 11.87
N PHE A 18 20.05 -17.21 10.67
CA PHE A 18 18.60 -17.28 10.48
C PHE A 18 18.19 -18.65 9.98
N GLU A 19 17.02 -19.09 10.40
CA GLU A 19 16.40 -20.33 10.01
C GLU A 19 15.05 -20.00 9.37
N CYS A 20 14.83 -20.47 8.14
CA CYS A 20 13.63 -20.17 7.41
C CYS A 20 12.45 -20.95 8.01
N ASN A 21 11.39 -20.25 8.42
CA ASN A 21 10.23 -20.91 9.03
C ASN A 21 9.54 -21.93 8.10
N ASN A 22 9.57 -21.71 6.78
CA ASN A 22 8.89 -22.60 5.83
C ASN A 22 9.68 -23.86 5.43
N CYS A 23 11.00 -23.77 5.19
CA CYS A 23 11.80 -24.90 4.68
C CYS A 23 12.95 -25.34 5.60
N GLY A 24 13.14 -24.67 6.74
CA GLY A 24 14.22 -24.98 7.69
C GLY A 24 15.63 -24.65 7.20
N LYS A 25 15.81 -24.04 6.01
CA LYS A 25 17.13 -23.62 5.52
C LYS A 25 17.79 -22.65 6.51
N ILE A 26 19.07 -22.87 6.79
CA ILE A 26 19.88 -22.10 7.72
C ILE A 26 20.91 -21.28 6.94
N VAL A 27 20.92 -19.96 7.17
CA VAL A 27 21.85 -19.04 6.51
C VAL A 27 22.51 -18.10 7.51
N HIS A 28 23.64 -17.50 7.15
CA HIS A 28 24.24 -16.44 7.95
C HIS A 28 23.33 -15.21 8.01
N ALA A 29 23.24 -14.56 9.17
CA ALA A 29 22.56 -13.28 9.37
C ALA A 29 23.39 -12.11 8.80
N ASN A 30 23.67 -12.15 7.51
CA ASN A 30 24.34 -11.08 6.79
C ASN A 30 23.64 -10.80 5.46
N GLN A 31 23.95 -9.63 4.89
CA GLN A 31 23.35 -9.17 3.64
C GLN A 31 23.63 -10.11 2.47
N LEU A 32 24.80 -10.75 2.43
CA LEU A 32 25.19 -11.66 1.34
C LEU A 32 24.38 -12.96 1.34
N CYS A 33 24.04 -13.49 2.51
CA CYS A 33 23.37 -14.79 2.63
C CYS A 33 21.84 -14.67 2.72
N THR A 34 21.32 -13.55 3.21
CA THR A 34 19.86 -13.33 3.40
C THR A 34 19.25 -12.33 2.42
N GLY A 35 20.08 -11.48 1.79
CA GLY A 35 19.61 -10.34 1.00
C GLY A 35 19.04 -9.18 1.82
N LEU A 36 19.12 -9.24 3.17
CA LEU A 36 18.58 -8.21 4.05
C LEU A 36 19.61 -7.12 4.35
N SER A 37 19.16 -5.86 4.40
CA SER A 37 19.99 -4.74 4.86
C SER A 37 20.29 -4.84 6.36
N SER A 38 21.35 -4.16 6.82
CA SER A 38 21.71 -4.11 8.25
C SER A 38 20.56 -3.67 9.16
N LYS A 39 19.74 -2.71 8.72
CA LYS A 39 18.56 -2.25 9.47
C LYS A 39 17.51 -3.35 9.62
N GLN A 40 17.24 -4.10 8.56
CA GLN A 40 16.28 -5.21 8.57
C GLN A 40 16.79 -6.37 9.42
N LEU A 41 18.09 -6.67 9.36
CA LEU A 41 18.73 -7.70 10.19
C LEU A 41 18.59 -7.34 11.68
N SER A 42 18.85 -6.09 12.08
CA SER A 42 18.66 -5.64 13.46
C SER A 42 17.19 -5.69 13.90
N ALA A 43 16.25 -5.30 13.04
CA ALA A 43 14.82 -5.35 13.35
C ALA A 43 14.34 -6.80 13.55
N LEU A 44 14.75 -7.72 12.68
CA LEU A 44 14.44 -9.15 12.80
C LEU A 44 15.09 -9.79 14.02
N HIS A 45 16.30 -9.37 14.37
CA HIS A 45 17.01 -9.90 15.54
C HIS A 45 16.38 -9.41 16.87
N ASN A 46 15.88 -8.18 16.91
CA ASN A 46 15.37 -7.58 18.14
C ASN A 46 13.87 -7.83 18.37
N ALA A 47 13.14 -8.25 17.35
CA ALA A 47 11.71 -8.55 17.46
C ALA A 47 11.51 -10.04 17.76
N GLU A 48 10.96 -10.35 18.93
CA GLU A 48 10.70 -11.73 19.36
C GLU A 48 9.56 -12.41 18.58
N ASN A 49 8.74 -11.62 17.87
CA ASN A 49 7.55 -12.07 17.15
C ASN A 49 7.68 -12.00 15.63
N LEU A 50 8.90 -11.80 15.09
CA LEU A 50 9.13 -11.78 13.65
C LEU A 50 9.86 -13.06 13.21
N GLU A 51 9.24 -13.77 12.27
CA GLU A 51 9.83 -14.95 11.65
C GLU A 51 10.46 -14.59 10.31
N TRP A 52 11.59 -15.22 10.01
CA TRP A 52 12.26 -15.06 8.72
C TRP A 52 11.87 -16.20 7.76
N ILE A 53 11.64 -15.83 6.50
CA ILE A 53 11.37 -16.78 5.40
C ILE A 53 12.38 -16.50 4.28
N CYS A 54 12.98 -17.57 3.74
CA CYS A 54 13.96 -17.45 2.67
C CYS A 54 13.31 -16.99 1.35
N GLU A 55 14.14 -16.50 0.44
CA GLU A 55 13.69 -15.96 -0.84
C GLU A 55 12.97 -17.01 -1.71
N ASP A 56 13.42 -18.26 -1.69
CA ASP A 56 12.81 -19.35 -2.47
C ASP A 56 11.37 -19.60 -2.00
N CYS A 57 11.17 -19.81 -0.70
CA CYS A 57 9.84 -20.02 -0.12
C CYS A 57 8.94 -18.80 -0.28
N ARG A 58 9.52 -17.59 -0.27
CA ARG A 58 8.79 -16.36 -0.55
C ARG A 58 8.30 -16.29 -2.00
N LYS A 59 9.06 -16.84 -2.96
CA LYS A 59 8.68 -16.89 -4.39
C LYS A 59 7.61 -17.96 -4.65
N GLU A 60 7.65 -19.07 -3.92
CA GLU A 60 6.70 -20.18 -4.08
C GLU A 60 5.37 -19.96 -3.34
N SER A 61 5.31 -19.02 -2.38
CA SER A 61 4.07 -18.74 -1.65
C SER A 61 2.97 -18.19 -2.60
N PRO A 62 1.81 -18.88 -2.71
CA PRO A 62 0.67 -18.39 -3.50
C PRO A 62 -0.04 -17.22 -2.82
N HIS A 63 0.29 -16.91 -1.56
CA HIS A 63 -0.32 -15.85 -0.79
C HIS A 63 0.43 -14.53 -0.94
N ARG A 64 -0.35 -13.50 -1.27
CA ARG A 64 -0.02 -12.07 -1.38
C ARG A 64 1.35 -11.70 -0.80
N LYS A 65 2.22 -11.19 -1.68
CA LYS A 65 3.36 -10.35 -1.34
C LYS A 65 2.91 -9.23 -0.38
N SER A 66 2.96 -9.44 0.93
CA SER A 66 3.00 -8.35 1.90
C SER A 66 4.42 -7.82 1.91
N PHE A 67 4.77 -7.15 0.81
CA PHE A 67 6.06 -6.53 0.64
C PHE A 67 5.85 -5.04 0.89
N ILE A 68 6.47 -4.52 1.94
CA ILE A 68 6.88 -3.11 1.93
C ILE A 68 8.04 -3.07 0.94
N VAL A 69 7.72 -2.92 -0.34
CA VAL A 69 8.72 -2.47 -1.30
C VAL A 69 8.74 -0.94 -1.11
N PRO A 70 9.87 -0.32 -0.73
CA PRO A 70 10.11 1.03 -1.20
C PRO A 70 10.32 0.90 -2.70
N GLU A 71 9.23 0.82 -3.48
CA GLU A 71 9.33 1.04 -4.91
C GLU A 71 9.63 2.52 -5.07
N ASN A 72 10.92 2.82 -5.18
CA ASN A 72 11.51 3.97 -5.85
C ASN A 72 10.42 4.89 -6.43
N ASP A 73 10.03 5.87 -5.62
CA ASP A 73 9.04 6.89 -5.92
C ASP A 73 9.56 7.80 -7.05
N GLY A 74 9.59 7.27 -8.26
CA GLY A 74 9.72 8.04 -9.49
C GLY A 74 8.45 8.83 -9.81
N ASP A 75 7.75 9.32 -8.80
CA ASP A 75 6.79 10.42 -8.88
C ASP A 75 7.50 11.63 -8.24
N ASP A 76 8.42 12.23 -9.02
CA ASP A 76 8.88 13.61 -8.84
C ASP A 76 7.65 14.53 -8.90
N ASP A 77 7.12 14.84 -7.72
CA ASP A 77 6.13 15.89 -7.52
C ASP A 77 6.46 16.51 -6.15
N GLY A 78 7.59 17.23 -6.13
CA GLY A 78 8.25 17.88 -4.99
C GLY A 78 7.31 18.35 -3.88
N ARG A 79 7.05 17.45 -2.93
CA ARG A 79 6.38 17.76 -1.66
C ARG A 79 7.21 17.18 -0.53
N ASP A 80 8.36 17.81 -0.34
CA ASP A 80 9.19 17.66 0.85
C ASP A 80 8.32 17.91 2.10
N GLY A 81 8.14 16.88 2.92
CA GLY A 81 7.48 17.00 4.23
C GLY A 81 6.06 16.42 4.35
N LYS A 82 5.57 15.63 3.37
CA LYS A 82 4.31 14.90 3.58
C LYS A 82 4.51 13.66 4.45
N GLU A 83 3.73 13.60 5.52
CA GLU A 83 3.63 12.44 6.41
C GLU A 83 3.25 11.19 5.61
N GLY A 84 3.96 10.08 5.87
CA GLY A 84 3.77 8.82 5.16
C GLY A 84 2.35 8.28 5.34
N VAL A 85 1.80 7.67 4.30
CA VAL A 85 0.49 7.04 4.34
C VAL A 85 0.64 5.60 4.83
N ILE A 86 -0.15 5.21 5.83
CA ILE A 86 -0.23 3.81 6.29
C ILE A 86 -1.29 3.09 5.47
N GLN A 87 -0.89 1.99 4.81
CA GLN A 87 -1.82 1.13 4.09
C GLN A 87 -2.25 -0.06 4.96
N VAL A 88 -3.55 -0.18 5.20
CA VAL A 88 -4.15 -1.29 5.94
C VAL A 88 -4.91 -2.19 4.97
N VAL A 89 -4.71 -3.51 5.09
CA VAL A 89 -5.42 -4.52 4.29
C VAL A 89 -6.34 -5.30 5.22
N LEU A 90 -7.65 -5.16 5.01
CA LEU A 90 -8.66 -5.93 5.73
C LEU A 90 -8.94 -7.26 5.01
N GLN A 91 -9.35 -8.28 5.75
CA GLN A 91 -9.64 -9.61 5.18
C GLN A 91 -10.93 -9.62 4.36
N GLN A 92 -11.95 -8.86 4.80
CA GLN A 92 -13.26 -8.83 4.17
C GLN A 92 -13.54 -7.46 3.56
N GLU A 93 -14.14 -7.42 2.37
CA GLU A 93 -14.45 -6.16 1.68
C GLU A 93 -15.52 -5.35 2.41
N GLU A 94 -16.49 -6.00 3.06
CA GLU A 94 -17.54 -5.35 3.84
C GLU A 94 -16.98 -4.50 4.99
N GLN A 95 -15.90 -4.97 5.63
CA GLN A 95 -15.22 -4.24 6.70
C GLN A 95 -14.59 -2.94 6.17
N VAL A 96 -14.07 -2.96 4.92
CA VAL A 96 -13.52 -1.75 4.29
C VAL A 96 -14.61 -0.70 4.12
N ASP A 97 -15.79 -1.11 3.67
CA ASP A 97 -16.91 -0.18 3.48
C ASP A 97 -17.47 0.32 4.82
N GLN A 98 -17.58 -0.54 5.83
CA GLN A 98 -17.97 -0.14 7.18
C GLN A 98 -17.02 0.91 7.75
N TRP A 99 -15.71 0.69 7.65
CA TRP A 99 -14.69 1.64 8.16
C TRP A 99 -14.73 2.97 7.42
N ILE A 100 -14.89 2.95 6.08
CA ILE A 100 -15.00 4.18 5.29
C ILE A 100 -16.29 4.92 5.61
N CYS A 101 -17.40 4.21 5.82
CA CYS A 101 -18.67 4.82 6.21
C CYS A 101 -18.59 5.44 7.60
N ALA A 102 -18.04 4.72 8.58
CA ALA A 102 -17.85 5.22 9.95
C ALA A 102 -16.95 6.46 9.96
N ALA A 103 -15.84 6.45 9.21
CA ALA A 103 -14.94 7.60 9.11
C ALA A 103 -15.54 8.85 8.42
N ARG A 104 -16.73 8.74 7.82
CA ARG A 104 -17.48 9.90 7.30
C ARG A 104 -18.39 10.52 8.35
N THR A 105 -18.83 9.74 9.32
CA THR A 105 -19.72 10.18 10.40
C THR A 105 -18.93 10.57 11.64
N GLU A 106 -17.81 9.90 11.89
CA GLU A 106 -16.99 10.06 13.08
C GLU A 106 -15.60 10.56 12.70
N THR A 107 -15.15 11.58 13.43
CA THR A 107 -13.80 12.13 13.28
C THR A 107 -12.88 11.37 14.23
N ILE A 108 -11.86 10.71 13.68
CA ILE A 108 -10.83 10.03 14.47
C ILE A 108 -9.64 10.98 14.60
N ALA A 109 -9.27 11.33 15.83
CA ALA A 109 -8.07 12.09 16.13
C ALA A 109 -6.89 11.14 16.37
N LEU A 110 -5.66 11.65 16.26
CA LEU A 110 -4.46 10.84 16.49
C LEU A 110 -4.38 10.35 17.94
N GLU A 111 -4.86 11.14 18.91
CA GLU A 111 -4.95 10.75 20.32
C GLU A 111 -5.80 9.50 20.57
N ASP A 112 -6.81 9.25 19.73
CA ASP A 112 -7.66 8.05 19.81
C ASP A 112 -6.89 6.76 19.44
N ILE A 113 -5.82 6.88 18.64
CA ILE A 113 -5.02 5.76 18.14
C ILE A 113 -3.74 5.60 18.94
N THR A 114 -3.10 6.72 19.30
CA THR A 114 -1.82 6.75 20.01
C THR A 114 -1.93 7.62 21.27
N PRO A 115 -2.23 7.02 22.44
CA PRO A 115 -2.39 7.79 23.69
C PRO A 115 -1.10 8.47 24.16
N ASN A 116 0.07 8.07 23.63
CA ASN A 116 1.39 8.66 23.92
C ASN A 116 1.91 9.51 22.75
N ALA A 117 1.05 10.33 22.12
CA ALA A 117 1.50 11.23 21.07
C ALA A 117 2.57 12.22 21.61
N PRO A 118 3.72 12.38 20.93
CA PRO A 118 4.86 13.14 21.46
C PRO A 118 4.61 14.65 21.60
N ASN A 119 3.55 15.18 20.99
CA ASN A 119 3.21 16.60 21.04
C ASN A 119 1.67 16.78 21.08
N PRO A 120 1.11 17.57 22.02
CA PRO A 120 -0.32 17.83 22.13
C PRO A 120 -0.95 18.49 20.90
N GLU A 121 -0.18 19.20 20.06
CA GLU A 121 -0.70 19.74 18.79
C GLU A 121 -0.84 18.66 17.70
N VAL A 122 0.02 17.65 17.73
CA VAL A 122 -0.02 16.54 16.77
C VAL A 122 -1.14 15.55 17.17
N ALA A 123 -1.38 15.40 18.47
CA ALA A 123 -2.45 14.57 19.04
C ALA A 123 -3.86 14.95 18.53
N LYS A 124 -4.11 16.25 18.32
CA LYS A 124 -5.39 16.78 17.84
C LYS A 124 -5.61 16.65 16.33
N ARG A 125 -4.64 16.12 15.58
CA ARG A 125 -4.77 16.01 14.12
C ARG A 125 -5.75 14.91 13.75
N THR A 126 -6.63 15.23 12.81
CA THR A 126 -7.60 14.28 12.27
C THR A 126 -6.92 13.27 11.36
N VAL A 127 -7.18 12.00 11.60
CA VAL A 127 -6.75 10.89 10.75
C VAL A 127 -7.77 10.70 9.63
N LEU A 128 -7.30 10.73 8.39
CA LEU A 128 -8.16 10.57 7.22
C LEU A 128 -8.12 9.13 6.70
N LEU A 129 -9.26 8.45 6.77
CA LEU A 129 -9.41 7.11 6.19
C LEU A 129 -9.96 7.23 4.76
N ARG A 130 -9.29 6.56 3.82
CA ARG A 130 -9.71 6.52 2.41
C ARG A 130 -9.47 5.14 1.82
N ARG A 131 -10.33 4.72 0.89
CA ARG A 131 -10.06 3.50 0.10
C ARG A 131 -8.80 3.73 -0.73
N ALA A 132 -7.84 2.83 -0.63
CA ALA A 132 -6.68 2.84 -1.51
C ALA A 132 -7.14 2.66 -2.96
N LEU A 133 -6.76 3.60 -3.81
CA LEU A 133 -6.97 3.51 -5.26
C LEU A 133 -5.84 2.64 -5.84
N ILE A 134 -6.19 1.58 -6.56
CA ILE A 134 -5.21 0.86 -7.38
C ILE A 134 -4.65 1.81 -8.47
N LYS A 135 -3.39 1.60 -8.87
CA LYS A 135 -2.69 2.44 -9.86
C LYS A 135 -3.51 2.65 -11.13
N ALA A 136 -4.10 1.57 -11.66
CA ALA A 136 -4.97 1.62 -12.83
C ALA A 136 -6.16 2.60 -12.65
N ASN A 137 -6.84 2.54 -11.51
CA ASN A 137 -7.98 3.42 -11.21
C ASN A 137 -7.54 4.87 -10.95
N LYS A 138 -6.37 5.09 -10.32
CA LYS A 138 -5.79 6.43 -10.15
C LYS A 138 -5.49 7.06 -11.50
N THR A 139 -4.83 6.33 -12.40
CA THR A 139 -4.54 6.78 -13.76
C THR A 139 -5.83 7.02 -14.55
N LEU A 140 -6.80 6.11 -14.46
CA LEU A 140 -8.09 6.26 -15.15
C LEU A 140 -8.86 7.48 -14.66
N LEU A 141 -8.94 7.69 -13.35
CA LEU A 141 -9.59 8.85 -12.74
C LEU A 141 -8.91 10.16 -13.16
N TRP A 142 -7.58 10.20 -13.11
CA TRP A 142 -6.81 11.38 -13.51
C TRP A 142 -7.02 11.71 -14.99
N LYS A 143 -6.87 10.72 -15.88
CA LYS A 143 -7.13 10.90 -17.32
C LYS A 143 -8.55 11.38 -17.59
N SER A 144 -9.54 10.74 -16.94
CA SER A 144 -10.95 11.13 -17.07
C SER A 144 -11.15 12.59 -16.67
N LYS A 145 -10.58 13.03 -15.55
CA LYS A 145 -10.63 14.42 -15.11
C LYS A 145 -9.99 15.38 -16.10
N GLN A 146 -8.83 15.04 -16.67
CA GLN A 146 -8.18 15.92 -17.63
C GLN A 146 -8.98 16.08 -18.92
N THR A 147 -9.49 14.96 -19.47
CA THR A 147 -10.17 14.97 -20.77
C THR A 147 -11.61 15.46 -20.68
N LEU A 148 -12.33 15.14 -19.59
CA LEU A 148 -13.77 15.37 -19.50
C LEU A 148 -14.14 16.59 -18.64
N LYS A 149 -13.19 17.33 -18.06
CA LYS A 149 -13.47 18.50 -17.18
C LYS A 149 -14.38 19.56 -17.79
N GLU A 150 -14.33 19.74 -19.11
CA GLU A 150 -15.13 20.77 -19.79
C GLU A 150 -16.54 20.28 -20.13
N THR A 151 -16.69 18.96 -20.29
CA THR A 151 -17.96 18.36 -20.72
C THR A 151 -18.77 17.88 -19.52
N TYR A 152 -18.11 17.37 -18.47
CA TYR A 152 -18.73 16.76 -17.30
C TYR A 152 -18.46 17.60 -16.05
N LYS A 153 -19.53 18.00 -15.36
CA LYS A 153 -19.46 18.80 -14.13
C LYS A 153 -18.81 18.03 -12.98
N TYR A 154 -19.08 16.73 -12.86
CA TYR A 154 -18.56 15.91 -11.76
C TYR A 154 -17.88 14.65 -12.27
N ILE A 155 -16.68 14.39 -11.76
CA ILE A 155 -15.92 13.16 -12.00
C ILE A 155 -15.32 12.71 -10.67
N TRP A 156 -15.74 11.54 -10.19
CA TRP A 156 -15.36 11.03 -8.88
C TRP A 156 -15.18 9.51 -8.90
N PHE A 157 -14.70 8.99 -7.77
CA PHE A 157 -14.48 7.56 -7.58
C PHE A 157 -15.40 7.05 -6.47
N GLN A 158 -16.11 5.96 -6.72
CA GLN A 158 -17.02 5.35 -5.77
C GLN A 158 -17.12 3.84 -6.00
N GLY A 159 -16.98 3.03 -4.94
CA GLY A 159 -17.16 1.59 -5.01
C GLY A 159 -16.27 0.89 -6.05
N GLY A 160 -15.00 1.28 -6.15
CA GLY A 160 -14.07 0.68 -7.11
C GLY A 160 -14.18 1.23 -8.54
N LYS A 161 -15.11 2.14 -8.82
CA LYS A 161 -15.48 2.58 -10.17
C LYS A 161 -15.29 4.09 -10.31
N VAL A 162 -14.84 4.51 -11.49
CA VAL A 162 -14.82 5.93 -11.87
C VAL A 162 -16.18 6.29 -12.46
N LEU A 163 -16.80 7.33 -11.91
CA LEU A 163 -18.11 7.82 -12.32
C LEU A 163 -17.97 9.26 -12.83
N ALA A 164 -18.76 9.60 -13.84
CA ALA A 164 -18.87 10.94 -14.38
C ALA A 164 -20.34 11.35 -14.53
N ARG A 165 -20.66 12.61 -14.26
CA ARG A 165 -22.00 13.17 -14.42
C ARG A 165 -21.94 14.53 -15.11
N LYS A 166 -22.78 14.71 -16.14
CA LYS A 166 -22.79 15.90 -16.99
C LYS A 166 -23.49 17.07 -16.31
N PHE A 167 -24.73 16.86 -15.88
CA PHE A 167 -25.55 17.83 -15.14
C PHE A 167 -26.05 17.27 -13.80
N ASP A 168 -26.52 18.11 -12.88
CA ASP A 168 -26.91 17.68 -11.52
C ASP A 168 -27.97 16.56 -11.51
N ASN A 169 -28.91 16.63 -12.45
CA ASN A 169 -30.04 15.70 -12.58
C ASN A 169 -29.76 14.48 -13.47
N ASP A 170 -28.58 14.40 -14.09
CA ASP A 170 -28.26 13.29 -14.97
C ASP A 170 -27.84 12.03 -14.19
N LYS A 171 -28.14 10.88 -14.78
CA LYS A 171 -27.64 9.60 -14.28
C LYS A 171 -26.11 9.56 -14.43
N PRO A 172 -25.37 9.13 -13.39
CA PRO A 172 -23.92 8.98 -13.49
C PRO A 172 -23.56 7.89 -14.52
N VAL A 173 -22.59 8.20 -15.37
CA VAL A 173 -22.00 7.27 -16.34
C VAL A 173 -20.75 6.66 -15.74
N MET A 174 -20.58 5.36 -15.94
CA MET A 174 -19.43 4.60 -15.45
C MET A 174 -18.33 4.55 -16.51
N ILE A 175 -17.12 4.95 -16.13
CA ILE A 175 -15.92 4.88 -16.97
C ILE A 175 -15.13 3.64 -16.53
N ARG A 176 -15.04 2.64 -17.40
CA ARG A 176 -14.34 1.38 -17.12
C ARG A 176 -12.94 1.37 -17.75
N SER A 177 -12.75 2.13 -18.81
CA SER A 177 -11.54 2.12 -19.62
C SER A 177 -11.25 3.48 -20.23
N SER A 178 -10.04 3.65 -20.79
CA SER A 178 -9.70 4.84 -21.58
C SER A 178 -10.56 4.97 -22.83
N CYS A 179 -11.00 3.87 -23.44
CA CYS A 179 -11.89 3.89 -24.60
C CYS A 179 -13.24 4.53 -24.27
N ASP A 180 -13.74 4.38 -23.04
CA ASP A 180 -14.96 5.05 -22.61
C ASP A 180 -14.76 6.57 -22.54
N ILE A 181 -13.57 7.03 -22.13
CA ILE A 181 -13.22 8.46 -22.10
C ILE A 181 -13.30 9.04 -23.51
N ASP A 182 -12.76 8.33 -24.50
CA ASP A 182 -12.74 8.79 -25.91
C ASP A 182 -14.16 8.85 -26.50
N LYS A 183 -15.01 7.89 -26.17
CA LYS A 183 -16.42 7.91 -26.59
C LYS A 183 -17.18 9.09 -25.98
N LEU A 184 -16.97 9.35 -24.70
CA LEU A 184 -17.63 10.43 -23.96
C LEU A 184 -17.09 11.81 -24.36
N SER A 185 -15.82 11.91 -24.78
CA SER A 185 -15.26 13.15 -25.32
C SER A 185 -15.81 13.45 -26.71
N THR A 186 -16.01 12.42 -27.55
CA THR A 186 -16.55 12.57 -28.91
C THR A 186 -18.03 12.96 -28.94
N GLN A 187 -18.79 12.63 -27.90
CA GLN A 187 -20.19 13.07 -27.72
C GLN A 187 -20.36 14.59 -27.54
N LYS A 188 -19.28 15.39 -27.56
CA LYS A 188 -19.35 16.87 -27.59
C LYS A 188 -20.01 17.43 -28.87
N TYR A 189 -20.10 16.64 -29.95
CA TYR A 189 -20.43 17.13 -31.31
C TYR A 189 -21.70 16.51 -31.93
N ARG A 190 -22.62 15.98 -31.12
CA ARG A 190 -23.95 15.58 -31.59
C ARG A 190 -25.04 16.32 -30.83
#